data_AF-A0A9Q7E9P7-F1
#
_entry.id   AF-A0A9Q7E9P7-F1
#
_cell.length_a   1.000
_cell.length_b   1.000
_cell.length_c   1.000
_cell.angle_alpha   90.00
_cell.angle_beta   90.00
_cell.angle_gamma   90.00
#
_symmetry.space_group_name_H-M   'P 1'
#
loop_
_entity.id
_entity.type
_entity.pdbx_description
1 polymer ?
#
loop_
_entity_poly.entity_id
_entity_poly.type
_entity_poly.pdbx_seq_one_letter_code
_entity_poly.pdbx_strand_id
1 'polypeptide(L)'
;MNYGTLPKEIGTIQNGIDEMMFYQYLPIKGNDTFWIDLPSQLNNDFLQELITIVNNDFINLRGAQEFKEHYIYLTVKHLYVTHGKGLNRPGIHSDGFMTDDINYIWSNELPTVFYSGEFPNVPMDDELSINYFEEQKQYCERVVYPTNNILRLDQFNIHETNTIEKFSGLRCFVKISFSKDKYDLKGNAKNSCITSDWEYRERSQTRNIPQKI
;
A
#
# COMPACT_ATOMS: atom_id res chain seq x y z
N MET A 1 -4.80 21.33 -0.94
CA MET A 1 -5.11 20.13 -1.73
C MET A 1 -6.24 19.41 -1.02
N ASN A 2 -7.19 18.85 -1.75
CA ASN A 2 -8.40 18.26 -1.19
C ASN A 2 -8.25 16.73 -1.17
N TYR A 3 -8.56 16.12 -0.04
CA TYR A 3 -8.75 14.68 0.05
C TYR A 3 -9.97 14.27 -0.80
N GLY A 4 -9.96 13.03 -1.29
CA GLY A 4 -11.00 12.49 -2.19
C GLY A 4 -10.64 12.58 -3.67
N THR A 5 -9.36 12.79 -3.99
CA THR A 5 -8.89 12.60 -5.36
C THR A 5 -8.80 11.11 -5.70
N LEU A 6 -8.94 10.77 -6.98
CA LEU A 6 -8.78 9.40 -7.44
C LEU A 6 -7.29 9.06 -7.65
N PRO A 7 -6.91 7.78 -7.47
CA PRO A 7 -5.55 7.34 -7.76
C PRO A 7 -5.24 7.47 -9.24
N LYS A 8 -3.96 7.51 -9.59
CA LYS A 8 -3.52 7.48 -10.99
C LYS A 8 -3.32 6.04 -11.45
N GLU A 9 -3.99 5.64 -12.52
CA GLU A 9 -3.68 4.39 -13.22
C GLU A 9 -2.36 4.55 -14.00
N ILE A 10 -1.42 3.61 -13.79
CA ILE A 10 -0.10 3.67 -14.44
C ILE A 10 0.19 2.47 -15.34
N GLY A 11 -0.69 1.46 -15.34
CA GLY A 11 -0.57 0.30 -16.20
C GLY A 11 -1.41 -0.88 -15.73
N THR A 12 -1.26 -2.01 -16.41
CA THR A 12 -1.92 -3.27 -16.09
C THR A 12 -0.92 -4.41 -16.21
N ILE A 13 -0.99 -5.40 -15.32
CA ILE A 13 -0.13 -6.58 -15.37
C ILE A 13 -0.92 -7.81 -14.87
N GLN A 14 -0.79 -8.93 -15.58
CA GLN A 14 -1.48 -10.17 -15.21
C GLN A 14 -0.80 -10.84 -14.00
N ASN A 15 -1.60 -11.50 -13.15
CA ASN A 15 -1.07 -12.21 -12.00
C ASN A 15 -0.06 -13.30 -12.44
N GLY A 16 1.11 -13.34 -11.80
CA GLY A 16 2.09 -14.42 -11.95
C GLY A 16 2.41 -15.15 -10.64
N ILE A 17 1.59 -14.98 -9.59
CA ILE A 17 1.78 -15.63 -8.29
C ILE A 17 0.72 -16.71 -8.09
N ASP A 18 1.19 -17.95 -7.92
CA ASP A 18 0.34 -19.12 -7.69
C ASP A 18 0.45 -19.67 -6.26
N GLU A 19 1.59 -19.49 -5.59
CA GLU A 19 1.78 -19.97 -4.22
C GLU A 19 1.15 -19.02 -3.20
N MET A 20 0.58 -19.56 -2.12
CA MET A 20 0.11 -18.74 -1.01
C MET A 20 1.30 -18.09 -0.29
N MET A 21 1.16 -16.81 0.06
CA MET A 21 2.19 -16.08 0.78
C MET A 21 1.64 -14.88 1.56
N PHE A 22 2.38 -14.48 2.59
CA PHE A 22 2.10 -13.28 3.37
C PHE A 22 3.40 -12.58 3.75
N TYR A 23 3.69 -11.47 3.07
CA TYR A 23 4.78 -10.55 3.37
C TYR A 23 4.16 -9.18 3.67
N GLN A 24 4.38 -8.67 4.88
CA GLN A 24 3.87 -7.37 5.30
C GLN A 24 5.02 -6.39 5.44
N TYR A 25 5.04 -5.33 4.63
CA TYR A 25 6.06 -4.28 4.67
C TYR A 25 7.51 -4.82 4.65
N LEU A 26 7.80 -5.81 3.82
CA LEU A 26 9.14 -6.33 3.61
C LEU A 26 10.01 -5.24 2.97
N PRO A 27 11.09 -4.76 3.60
CA PRO A 27 12.00 -3.84 2.94
C PRO A 27 12.71 -4.55 1.78
N ILE A 28 12.64 -3.94 0.60
CA ILE A 28 13.33 -4.38 -0.62
C ILE A 28 14.34 -3.33 -1.11
N LYS A 29 14.40 -2.15 -0.46
CA LYS A 29 15.41 -1.12 -0.68
C LYS A 29 15.62 -0.32 0.61
N GLY A 30 16.87 -0.10 1.00
CA GLY A 30 17.23 0.86 2.06
C GLY A 30 17.13 2.32 1.58
N ASN A 31 17.29 3.29 2.47
CA ASN A 31 17.56 4.67 2.08
C ASN A 31 19.03 4.83 1.59
N ASP A 32 19.32 5.96 0.96
CA ASP A 32 20.66 6.35 0.46
C ASP A 32 21.32 5.39 -0.55
N THR A 33 20.53 4.53 -1.18
CA THR A 33 20.98 3.57 -2.19
C THR A 33 20.06 3.56 -3.40
N PHE A 34 20.50 3.00 -4.52
CA PHE A 34 19.64 2.67 -5.68
C PHE A 34 19.34 1.16 -5.76
N TRP A 35 19.99 0.36 -4.92
CA TRP A 35 19.96 -1.10 -4.99
C TRP A 35 18.69 -1.67 -4.39
N ILE A 36 18.00 -2.48 -5.19
CA ILE A 36 16.85 -3.27 -4.76
C ILE A 36 17.32 -4.68 -4.47
N ASP A 37 16.96 -5.19 -3.30
CA ASP A 37 17.21 -6.56 -2.86
C ASP A 37 15.86 -7.25 -2.64
N LEU A 38 15.48 -8.10 -3.60
CA LEU A 38 14.29 -8.93 -3.54
C LEU A 38 14.70 -10.36 -3.17
N PRO A 39 14.20 -10.94 -2.06
CA PRO A 39 14.51 -12.32 -1.70
C PRO A 39 14.18 -13.31 -2.83
N SER A 40 15.01 -14.35 -2.98
CA SER A 40 14.94 -15.27 -4.12
C SER A 40 13.58 -15.96 -4.28
N GLN A 41 12.89 -16.24 -3.18
CA GLN A 41 11.55 -16.83 -3.20
C GLN A 41 10.47 -15.87 -3.74
N LEU A 42 10.72 -14.56 -3.71
CA LEU A 42 9.84 -13.54 -4.30
C LEU A 42 10.32 -13.11 -5.69
N ASN A 43 11.46 -13.61 -6.15
CA ASN A 43 12.05 -13.22 -7.42
C ASN A 43 11.41 -13.96 -8.60
N ASN A 44 10.17 -13.59 -8.93
CA ASN A 44 9.46 -14.03 -10.12
C ASN A 44 9.22 -12.87 -11.11
N ASP A 45 8.95 -13.21 -12.37
CA ASP A 45 8.78 -12.24 -13.47
C ASP A 45 7.71 -11.19 -13.16
N PHE A 46 6.60 -11.59 -12.54
CA PHE A 46 5.51 -10.69 -12.18
C PHE A 46 5.94 -9.61 -11.18
N LEU A 47 6.62 -9.98 -10.08
CA LEU A 47 7.09 -9.01 -9.10
C LEU A 47 8.22 -8.14 -9.67
N GLN A 48 9.11 -8.70 -10.50
CA GLN A 48 10.16 -7.93 -11.17
C GLN A 48 9.60 -6.87 -12.12
N GLU A 49 8.62 -7.23 -12.94
CA GLU A 49 7.96 -6.31 -13.86
C GLU A 49 7.18 -5.22 -13.09
N LEU A 50 6.40 -5.62 -12.08
CA LEU A 50 5.65 -4.67 -11.24
C LEU A 50 6.58 -3.68 -10.53
N ILE A 51 7.66 -4.16 -9.91
CA ILE A 51 8.66 -3.31 -9.25
C ILE A 51 9.30 -2.35 -10.26
N THR A 52 9.63 -2.83 -11.45
CA THR A 52 10.21 -1.99 -12.52
C THR A 52 9.27 -0.87 -12.94
N ILE A 53 7.98 -1.18 -13.17
CA ILE A 53 6.97 -0.19 -13.55
C ILE A 53 6.83 0.90 -12.49
N VAL A 54 6.67 0.52 -11.22
CA VAL A 54 6.43 1.50 -10.15
C VAL A 54 7.68 2.34 -9.82
N ASN A 55 8.88 1.76 -9.95
CA ASN A 55 10.12 2.52 -9.78
C ASN A 55 10.27 3.58 -10.87
N ASN A 56 10.00 3.20 -12.12
CA ASN A 56 10.06 4.15 -13.24
C ASN A 56 9.03 5.27 -13.07
N ASP A 57 7.79 4.95 -12.68
CA ASP A 57 6.78 5.98 -12.42
C ASP A 57 7.17 6.88 -11.23
N PHE A 58 7.71 6.31 -10.14
CA PHE A 58 8.19 7.09 -9.00
C PHE A 58 9.35 8.03 -9.38
N ILE A 59 10.35 7.53 -10.11
CA ILE A 59 11.49 8.34 -10.58
C ILE A 59 11.00 9.45 -11.51
N ASN A 60 10.05 9.17 -12.41
CA ASN A 60 9.47 10.20 -13.27
C ASN A 60 8.67 11.25 -12.47
N LEU A 61 8.03 10.84 -11.37
CA LEU A 61 7.23 11.72 -10.51
C LEU A 61 8.07 12.59 -9.56
N ARG A 62 9.06 11.99 -8.89
CA ARG A 62 9.80 12.60 -7.76
C ARG A 62 11.29 12.83 -8.06
N GLY A 63 11.82 12.21 -9.10
CA GLY A 63 13.23 12.27 -9.47
C GLY A 63 14.08 11.16 -8.84
N ALA A 64 15.26 10.94 -9.44
CA ALA A 64 16.20 9.90 -9.01
C ALA A 64 16.78 10.15 -7.60
N GLN A 65 16.92 11.42 -7.21
CA GLN A 65 17.43 11.76 -5.88
C GLN A 65 16.44 11.34 -4.78
N GLU A 66 15.15 11.67 -4.93
CA GLU A 66 14.12 11.21 -4.01
C GLU A 66 14.04 9.68 -3.99
N PHE A 67 14.15 9.02 -5.16
CA PHE A 67 14.20 7.54 -5.19
C PHE A 67 15.34 6.98 -4.34
N LYS A 68 16.52 7.61 -4.38
CA LYS A 68 17.66 7.21 -3.56
C LYS A 68 17.35 7.34 -2.06
N GLU A 69 16.74 8.45 -1.67
CA GLU A 69 16.46 8.81 -0.28
C GLU A 69 15.33 7.99 0.37
N HIS A 70 14.42 7.42 -0.41
CA HIS A 70 13.31 6.62 0.12
C HIS A 70 13.69 5.16 0.36
N TYR A 71 13.17 4.59 1.45
CA TYR A 71 13.00 3.14 1.58
C TYR A 71 11.90 2.66 0.63
N ILE A 72 12.00 1.40 0.19
CA ILE A 72 10.92 0.74 -0.55
C ILE A 72 10.50 -0.53 0.19
N TYR A 73 9.20 -0.62 0.45
CA TYR A 73 8.58 -1.75 1.15
C TYR A 73 7.61 -2.49 0.25
N LEU A 74 7.74 -3.81 0.20
CA LEU A 74 6.86 -4.72 -0.50
C LEU A 74 5.90 -5.40 0.49
N THR A 75 4.61 -5.30 0.21
CA THR A 75 3.57 -6.12 0.84
C THR A 75 2.98 -7.03 -0.23
N VAL A 76 3.00 -8.34 0.01
CA VAL A 76 2.35 -9.34 -0.84
C VAL A 76 1.46 -10.21 0.02
N LYS A 77 0.19 -10.31 -0.36
CA LYS A 77 -0.79 -11.19 0.29
C LYS A 77 -1.46 -12.01 -0.79
N HIS A 78 -1.05 -13.27 -0.92
CA HIS A 78 -1.76 -14.25 -1.73
C HIS A 78 -2.37 -15.28 -0.80
N LEU A 79 -3.65 -15.09 -0.48
CA LEU A 79 -4.34 -15.87 0.56
C LEU A 79 -5.76 -16.23 0.10
N TYR A 80 -6.30 -17.30 0.68
CA TYR A 80 -7.71 -17.64 0.50
C TYR A 80 -8.58 -16.68 1.32
N VAL A 81 -9.44 -15.95 0.63
CA VAL A 81 -10.39 -15.01 1.22
C VAL A 81 -11.72 -15.70 1.38
N THR A 82 -12.31 -15.59 2.57
CA THR A 82 -13.65 -16.09 2.84
C THR A 82 -14.67 -14.96 2.76
N HIS A 83 -15.89 -15.30 2.37
CA HIS A 83 -16.99 -14.37 2.29
C HIS A 83 -17.10 -13.48 3.55
N GLY A 84 -17.19 -12.17 3.33
CA GLY A 84 -17.36 -11.17 4.39
C GLY A 84 -16.11 -10.86 5.21
N LYS A 85 -14.96 -11.48 4.89
CA LYS A 85 -13.68 -11.24 5.58
C LYS A 85 -12.62 -10.80 4.58
N GLY A 86 -12.25 -9.52 4.61
CA GLY A 86 -11.09 -9.02 3.87
C GLY A 86 -9.75 -9.45 4.49
N LEU A 87 -8.66 -9.41 3.70
CA LEU A 87 -7.29 -9.69 4.18
C LEU A 87 -6.63 -8.50 4.90
N ASN A 88 -7.21 -7.32 4.74
CA ASN A 88 -6.72 -6.07 5.31
C ASN A 88 -7.70 -5.60 6.39
N ARG A 89 -7.20 -4.73 7.29
CA ARG A 89 -8.03 -4.10 8.32
C ARG A 89 -9.22 -3.41 7.64
N PRO A 90 -10.47 -3.68 8.08
CA PRO A 90 -11.64 -2.99 7.56
C PRO A 90 -11.62 -1.52 7.97
N GLY A 91 -12.28 -0.69 7.17
CA GLY A 91 -12.42 0.74 7.42
C GLY A 91 -11.80 1.61 6.32
N ILE A 92 -12.41 2.76 6.14
CA ILE A 92 -11.95 3.80 5.25
C ILE A 92 -10.74 4.52 5.83
N HIS A 93 -9.77 4.85 4.96
CA HIS A 93 -8.56 5.54 5.35
C HIS A 93 -7.90 6.20 4.13
N SER A 94 -6.85 6.97 4.43
CA SER A 94 -5.82 7.31 3.47
C SER A 94 -4.53 6.59 3.85
N ASP A 95 -3.79 6.12 2.85
CA ASP A 95 -2.40 5.73 3.02
C ASP A 95 -1.54 6.98 3.24
N GLY A 96 -0.46 6.88 4.03
CA GLY A 96 0.46 8.01 4.23
C GLY A 96 -0.22 9.28 4.75
N PHE A 97 -1.24 9.15 5.62
CA PHE A 97 -1.96 10.32 6.13
C PHE A 97 -0.99 11.31 6.78
N MET A 98 -0.98 12.56 6.29
CA MET A 98 -0.05 13.62 6.71
C MET A 98 1.43 13.38 6.33
N THR A 99 1.70 12.48 5.37
CA THR A 99 3.05 12.19 4.84
C THR A 99 3.12 12.39 3.33
N ASP A 100 4.32 12.44 2.77
CA ASP A 100 4.55 12.51 1.33
C ASP A 100 4.73 11.12 0.67
N ASP A 101 4.42 10.05 1.41
CA ASP A 101 4.56 8.67 0.97
C ASP A 101 3.76 8.41 -0.33
N ILE A 102 4.38 7.67 -1.24
CA ILE A 102 3.73 7.17 -2.44
C ILE A 102 3.54 5.68 -2.33
N ASN A 103 2.33 5.22 -2.62
CA ASN A 103 1.96 3.82 -2.56
C ASN A 103 1.49 3.37 -3.93
N TYR A 104 1.87 2.16 -4.33
CA TYR A 104 1.35 1.52 -5.53
C TYR A 104 0.61 0.27 -5.11
N ILE A 105 -0.59 0.06 -5.60
CA ILE A 105 -1.39 -1.13 -5.29
C ILE A 105 -1.80 -1.85 -6.55
N TRP A 106 -1.96 -3.16 -6.41
CA TRP A 106 -2.43 -4.06 -7.45
C TRP A 106 -3.19 -5.23 -6.81
N SER A 107 -4.21 -5.75 -7.49
CA SER A 107 -4.89 -6.99 -7.09
C SER A 107 -5.52 -7.74 -8.26
N ASN A 108 -5.48 -9.06 -8.22
CA ASN A 108 -6.15 -9.92 -9.21
C ASN A 108 -7.67 -10.04 -8.97
N GLU A 109 -8.11 -9.86 -7.73
CA GLU A 109 -9.48 -10.03 -7.28
C GLU A 109 -9.80 -9.03 -6.16
N LEU A 110 -11.08 -8.67 -6.01
CA LEU A 110 -11.55 -7.71 -5.00
C LEU A 110 -10.69 -6.42 -4.95
N PRO A 111 -10.69 -5.62 -6.03
CA PRO A 111 -9.93 -4.37 -6.10
C PRO A 111 -10.42 -3.38 -5.04
N THR A 112 -9.49 -2.56 -4.55
CA THR A 112 -9.73 -1.50 -3.56
C THR A 112 -10.84 -0.55 -4.02
N VAL A 113 -11.68 -0.11 -3.07
CA VAL A 113 -12.76 0.86 -3.31
C VAL A 113 -12.25 2.25 -2.98
N PHE A 114 -12.42 3.20 -3.90
CA PHE A 114 -12.07 4.59 -3.72
C PHE A 114 -13.32 5.45 -3.58
N TYR A 115 -13.17 6.60 -2.91
CA TYR A 115 -14.23 7.59 -2.77
C TYR A 115 -13.79 8.90 -3.38
N SER A 116 -14.45 9.30 -4.47
CA SER A 116 -14.20 10.57 -5.15
C SER A 116 -15.18 11.63 -4.68
N GLY A 117 -14.66 12.80 -4.31
CA GLY A 117 -15.45 13.90 -3.79
C GLY A 117 -14.60 14.87 -3.00
N GLU A 118 -15.26 15.81 -2.33
CA GLU A 118 -14.58 16.74 -1.43
C GLU A 118 -14.68 16.27 0.01
N PHE A 119 -13.53 16.20 0.69
CA PHE A 119 -13.43 16.00 2.13
C PHE A 119 -12.89 17.29 2.77
N PRO A 120 -13.74 18.29 3.05
CA PRO A 120 -13.31 19.60 3.56
C PRO A 120 -12.99 19.56 5.06
N ASN A 121 -11.89 20.20 5.48
CA ASN A 121 -11.51 20.32 6.89
C ASN A 121 -11.27 18.97 7.58
N VAL A 122 -10.61 18.02 6.90
CA VAL A 122 -10.19 16.76 7.50
C VAL A 122 -9.41 17.04 8.80
N PRO A 123 -9.82 16.46 9.95
CA PRO A 123 -9.06 16.61 11.19
C PRO A 123 -7.62 16.12 11.02
N MET A 124 -6.64 16.90 11.45
CA MET A 124 -5.21 16.52 11.45
C MET A 124 -4.89 15.58 12.63
N ASP A 125 -5.77 14.60 12.82
CA ASP A 125 -5.66 13.57 13.84
C ASP A 125 -6.11 12.25 13.21
N ASP A 126 -5.32 11.21 13.45
CA ASP A 126 -5.49 9.90 12.84
C ASP A 126 -6.81 9.22 13.24
N GLU A 127 -7.22 9.34 14.49
CA GLU A 127 -8.43 8.67 14.99
C GLU A 127 -9.67 9.45 14.57
N LEU A 128 -9.63 10.78 14.70
CA LEU A 128 -10.73 11.64 14.30
C LEU A 128 -10.96 11.64 12.79
N SER A 129 -9.89 11.58 11.99
CA SER A 129 -10.00 11.55 10.52
C SER A 129 -10.69 10.28 10.02
N ILE A 130 -10.49 9.11 10.64
CA ILE A 130 -11.18 7.87 10.24
C ILE A 130 -12.70 8.02 10.39
N ASN A 131 -13.16 8.48 11.56
CA ASN A 131 -14.59 8.68 11.80
C ASN A 131 -15.16 9.71 10.84
N TYR A 132 -14.42 10.80 10.61
CA TYR A 132 -14.79 11.82 9.65
C TYR A 132 -14.92 11.26 8.23
N PHE A 133 -13.96 10.45 7.76
CA PHE A 133 -14.02 9.82 6.44
C PHE A 133 -15.22 8.89 6.32
N GLU A 134 -15.51 8.10 7.36
CA GLU A 134 -16.65 7.18 7.38
C GLU A 134 -17.99 7.93 7.25
N GLU A 135 -18.11 9.08 7.93
CA GLU A 135 -19.27 9.95 7.80
C GLU A 135 -19.35 10.62 6.42
N GLN A 136 -18.23 11.08 5.86
CA GLN A 136 -18.24 11.83 4.59
C GLN A 136 -18.41 10.94 3.36
N LYS A 137 -17.99 9.67 3.41
CA LYS A 137 -18.01 8.78 2.23
C LYS A 137 -19.42 8.58 1.65
N GLN A 138 -20.46 8.74 2.45
CA GLN A 138 -21.86 8.64 2.00
C GLN A 138 -22.25 9.72 0.97
N TYR A 139 -21.49 10.81 0.91
CA TYR A 139 -21.69 11.91 -0.03
C TYR A 139 -20.73 11.85 -1.24
N CYS A 140 -19.88 10.84 -1.29
CA CYS A 140 -18.85 10.68 -2.32
C CYS A 140 -19.25 9.65 -3.35
N GLU A 141 -18.70 9.77 -4.56
CA GLU A 141 -18.81 8.74 -5.58
C GLU A 141 -17.93 7.54 -5.21
N ARG A 142 -18.54 6.36 -5.17
CA ARG A 142 -17.83 5.09 -4.93
C ARG A 142 -17.25 4.57 -6.26
N VAL A 143 -15.92 4.56 -6.37
CA VAL A 143 -15.19 4.17 -7.58
C VAL A 143 -14.41 2.88 -7.37
N VAL A 144 -14.45 1.98 -8.34
CA VAL A 144 -13.70 0.72 -8.34
C VAL A 144 -13.02 0.56 -9.70
N TYR A 145 -11.73 0.28 -9.69
CA TYR A 145 -10.96 0.03 -10.91
C TYR A 145 -11.00 -1.45 -11.30
N PRO A 146 -10.77 -1.79 -12.58
CA PRO A 146 -10.58 -3.16 -13.01
C PRO A 146 -9.48 -3.88 -12.21
N THR A 147 -9.62 -5.20 -12.09
CA THR A 147 -8.54 -6.04 -11.57
C THR A 147 -7.34 -5.98 -12.49
N ASN A 148 -6.17 -6.34 -11.95
CA ASN A 148 -4.88 -6.30 -12.65
C ASN A 148 -4.35 -4.90 -12.99
N ASN A 149 -5.06 -3.82 -12.60
CA ASN A 149 -4.58 -2.46 -12.74
C ASN A 149 -3.56 -2.11 -11.64
N ILE A 150 -2.54 -1.35 -12.02
CA ILE A 150 -1.54 -0.77 -11.11
C ILE A 150 -1.97 0.67 -10.84
N LEU A 151 -2.28 0.96 -9.58
CA LEU A 151 -2.76 2.26 -9.14
C LEU A 151 -1.72 2.93 -8.25
N ARG A 152 -1.36 4.18 -8.57
CA ARG A 152 -0.55 5.04 -7.71
C ARG A 152 -1.44 5.86 -6.79
N LEU A 153 -1.13 5.78 -5.51
CA LEU A 153 -1.80 6.45 -4.41
C LEU A 153 -0.84 7.42 -3.71
N ASP A 154 -1.40 8.53 -3.26
CA ASP A 154 -0.80 9.43 -2.27
C ASP A 154 -1.77 9.65 -1.09
N GLN A 155 -1.42 10.56 -0.20
CA GLN A 155 -2.21 10.87 0.98
C GLN A 155 -3.60 11.46 0.70
N PHE A 156 -3.96 11.80 -0.53
CA PHE A 156 -5.26 12.39 -0.85
C PHE A 156 -6.27 11.37 -1.36
N ASN A 157 -5.87 10.10 -1.54
CA ASN A 157 -6.74 9.05 -2.03
C ASN A 157 -7.46 8.34 -0.88
N ILE A 158 -8.73 8.67 -0.70
CA ILE A 158 -9.59 8.03 0.31
C ILE A 158 -10.11 6.70 -0.22
N HIS A 159 -9.88 5.63 0.54
CA HIS A 159 -10.21 4.29 0.11
C HIS A 159 -10.48 3.31 1.25
N GLU A 160 -11.10 2.18 0.91
CA GLU A 160 -11.34 1.08 1.84
C GLU A 160 -11.15 -0.28 1.16
N THR A 161 -10.99 -1.32 1.99
CA THR A 161 -10.93 -2.70 1.50
C THR A 161 -12.29 -3.12 0.99
N ASN A 162 -12.34 -3.66 -0.22
CA ASN A 162 -13.58 -4.15 -0.81
C ASN A 162 -14.06 -5.43 -0.13
N THR A 163 -15.17 -5.35 0.59
CA THR A 163 -15.81 -6.50 1.24
C THR A 163 -17.02 -6.93 0.41
N ILE A 164 -16.79 -7.66 -0.68
CA ILE A 164 -17.91 -8.15 -1.48
C ILE A 164 -18.51 -9.38 -0.81
N GLU A 165 -19.81 -9.33 -0.58
CA GLU A 165 -20.58 -10.39 0.08
C GLU A 165 -20.71 -11.71 -0.69
N LYS A 166 -19.98 -11.92 -1.79
CA LYS A 166 -20.18 -13.09 -2.64
C LYS A 166 -18.89 -13.71 -3.18
N PHE A 167 -17.73 -13.19 -2.79
CA PHE A 167 -16.46 -13.74 -3.22
C PHE A 167 -15.89 -14.69 -2.16
N SER A 168 -15.41 -15.84 -2.61
CA SER A 168 -14.50 -16.71 -1.85
C SER A 168 -13.54 -17.35 -2.83
N GLY A 169 -12.25 -17.26 -2.54
CA GLY A 169 -11.22 -17.66 -3.49
C GLY A 169 -9.85 -17.11 -3.14
N LEU A 170 -8.86 -17.47 -3.95
CA LEU A 170 -7.52 -16.93 -3.83
C LEU A 170 -7.50 -15.48 -4.32
N ARG A 171 -7.02 -14.59 -3.45
CA ARG A 171 -6.77 -13.20 -3.78
C ARG A 171 -5.30 -12.89 -3.57
N CYS A 172 -4.66 -12.40 -4.63
CA CYS A 172 -3.35 -11.79 -4.60
C CYS A 172 -3.50 -10.27 -4.55
N PHE A 173 -2.85 -9.65 -3.56
CA PHE A 173 -2.76 -8.21 -3.41
C PHE A 173 -1.30 -7.83 -3.19
N VAL A 174 -0.84 -6.87 -3.97
CA VAL A 174 0.51 -6.31 -3.84
C VAL A 174 0.39 -4.83 -3.52
N LYS A 175 1.20 -4.37 -2.56
CA LYS A 175 1.42 -2.96 -2.29
C LYS A 175 2.91 -2.67 -2.22
N ILE A 176 3.37 -1.65 -2.94
CA ILE A 176 4.74 -1.15 -2.87
C ILE A 176 4.71 0.27 -2.32
N SER A 177 5.33 0.50 -1.17
CA SER A 177 5.37 1.79 -0.48
C SER A 177 6.75 2.40 -0.60
N PHE A 178 6.80 3.67 -1.00
CA PHE A 178 7.98 4.52 -0.96
C PHE A 178 7.82 5.46 0.23
N SER A 179 8.72 5.39 1.19
CA SER A 179 8.68 6.24 2.39
C SER A 179 10.08 6.67 2.82
N LYS A 180 10.20 7.86 3.41
CA LYS A 180 11.42 8.30 4.09
C LYS A 180 11.55 7.67 5.48
N ASP A 181 10.47 7.11 6.00
CA ASP A 181 10.42 6.52 7.34
C ASP A 181 10.79 5.04 7.33
N LYS A 182 11.44 4.63 8.43
CA LYS A 182 11.81 3.23 8.64
C LYS A 182 10.63 2.44 9.21
N TYR A 183 10.13 1.44 8.49
CA TYR A 183 9.02 0.59 8.93
C TYR A 183 9.52 -0.54 9.85
N ASP A 184 10.02 -0.18 11.03
CA ASP A 184 10.67 -1.06 12.02
C ASP A 184 9.71 -1.65 13.07
N LEU A 185 8.43 -1.80 12.76
CA LEU A 185 7.46 -2.38 13.69
C LEU A 185 7.53 -3.92 13.74
N LYS A 186 7.51 -4.49 14.94
CA LYS A 186 7.45 -5.94 15.15
C LYS A 186 6.27 -6.57 14.40
N GLY A 187 6.51 -7.72 13.77
CA GLY A 187 5.56 -8.41 12.90
C GLY A 187 5.59 -7.97 11.43
N ASN A 188 6.33 -6.91 11.07
CA ASN A 188 6.72 -6.71 9.67
C ASN A 188 7.65 -7.84 9.21
N ALA A 189 7.58 -8.17 7.92
CA ALA A 189 8.52 -9.08 7.29
C ALA A 189 9.93 -8.48 7.31
N LYS A 190 10.95 -9.35 7.32
CA LYS A 190 12.35 -8.96 7.43
C LYS A 190 13.11 -9.40 6.19
N ASN A 191 14.00 -8.54 5.71
CA ASN A 191 14.99 -8.89 4.70
C ASN A 191 16.37 -8.77 5.35
N SER A 192 17.04 -9.90 5.61
CA SER A 192 18.33 -9.93 6.30
C SER A 192 19.44 -9.14 5.60
N CYS A 193 19.35 -8.93 4.29
CA CYS A 193 20.31 -8.10 3.54
C CYS A 193 20.16 -6.60 3.79
N ILE A 194 18.99 -6.16 4.29
CA ILE A 194 18.67 -4.74 4.53
C ILE A 194 18.50 -4.44 6.03
N THR A 195 17.95 -5.38 6.80
CA THR A 195 17.46 -5.12 8.17
C THR A 195 18.29 -5.80 9.25
N SER A 196 19.51 -6.24 8.95
CA SER A 196 20.34 -6.98 9.91
C SER A 196 20.64 -6.20 11.19
N ASP A 197 20.69 -4.88 11.09
CA ASP A 197 21.01 -3.91 12.14
C ASP A 197 19.78 -3.14 12.66
N TRP A 198 18.56 -3.46 12.18
CA TRP A 198 17.36 -2.74 12.60
C TRP A 198 16.90 -3.19 13.98
N GLU A 199 16.64 -2.22 14.85
CA GLU A 199 15.96 -2.43 16.12
C GLU A 199 14.45 -2.34 15.92
N TYR A 200 13.75 -3.48 16.09
CA TYR A 200 12.31 -3.52 15.86
C TYR A 200 11.52 -3.11 17.11
N ARG A 201 10.64 -2.13 16.95
CA ARG A 201 9.82 -1.54 18.01
C ARG A 201 8.44 -2.21 18.10
N GLU A 202 7.82 -2.17 19.28
CA GLU A 202 6.47 -2.70 19.46
C GLU A 202 5.43 -1.89 18.67
N ARG A 203 4.36 -2.57 18.28
CA ARG A 203 3.18 -1.94 17.69
C ARG A 203 2.37 -1.23 18.77
N SER A 204 1.87 -0.03 18.49
CA SER A 204 0.91 0.62 19.38
C SER A 204 -0.42 -0.15 19.37
N GLN A 205 -1.11 -0.15 20.51
CA GLN A 205 -2.42 -0.79 20.66
C GLN A 205 -3.51 -0.06 19.85
N THR A 206 -3.36 1.23 19.60
CA THR A 206 -4.36 2.04 18.90
C THR A 206 -4.07 2.15 17.40
N ARG A 207 -2.83 2.45 17.00
CA ARG A 207 -2.46 2.57 15.58
C ARG A 207 -0.98 2.34 15.27
N ASN A 208 -0.73 1.62 14.18
CA ASN A 208 0.60 1.20 13.73
C ASN A 208 1.15 2.12 12.64
N ILE A 209 1.59 3.31 13.03
CA ILE A 209 2.16 4.30 12.11
C ILE A 209 3.67 4.35 12.31
N PRO A 210 4.50 4.09 11.29
CA PRO A 210 5.97 4.19 11.39
C PRO A 210 6.46 5.56 11.86
N GLN A 211 5.75 6.63 11.49
CA GLN A 211 6.06 8.03 11.77
C GLN A 211 5.85 8.48 13.21
N LYS A 212 4.96 7.81 13.97
CA LYS A 212 4.60 8.23 15.33
C LYS A 212 5.25 7.32 16.37
N ILE A 213 6.43 7.72 16.85
CA ILE A 213 6.86 7.57 18.26
C ILE A 213 7.61 8.84 18.65
#